data_AF-A0A151PJ35-F1
#
_entry.id   AF-A0A151PJ35-F1
#
_cell.length_a   1.000
_cell.length_b   1.000
_cell.length_c   1.000
_cell.angle_alpha   90.00
_cell.angle_beta   90.00
_cell.angle_gamma   90.00
#
_symmetry.space_group_name_H-M   'P 1'
#
loop_
_entity.id
_entity.type
_entity.pdbx_description
1 polymer ?
#
loop_
_entity_poly.entity_id
_entity_poly.type
_entity_poly.pdbx_seq_one_letter_code
_entity_poly.pdbx_strand_id
1 'polypeptide(L)'
;MRRMLNVPKVLLPVSRELRVPFVLEAEGGCYSWYATRQDTVTVEPIYKNGTTCSQRALLFAQSTQATKLSSVVIAEDRVTGHLLRCDVIVDVIDSIEIISRTREIYVEDAPLELTVRALDIEGNTFSSLSGMTFEWNIAKDDDMDSLELSSKIRILKYSEAEYSPPDYIVELERAEKQGDRILVSGIKTGAAVVKVRIQEPVYKVKPYYGFPPLKQNL
;
A
#
# COMPACT_ATOMS: atom_id res chain seq x y z
N MET A 1 21.50 4.96 23.93
CA MET A 1 20.28 4.71 23.11
C MET A 1 20.71 4.72 21.65
N ARG A 2 20.30 3.74 20.84
CA ARG A 2 20.70 3.69 19.41
C ARG A 2 19.93 4.75 18.62
N ARG A 3 20.56 5.32 17.58
CA ARG A 3 19.98 6.27 16.64
C ARG A 3 19.92 5.62 15.28
N MET A 4 18.74 5.18 14.87
CA MET A 4 18.55 4.39 13.66
C MET A 4 17.26 4.82 12.97
N LEU A 5 17.26 4.81 11.65
CA LEU A 5 16.04 4.94 10.86
C LEU A 5 15.40 3.56 10.69
N ASN A 6 14.08 3.52 10.61
CA ASN A 6 13.32 2.28 10.36
C ASN A 6 13.65 1.66 8.99
N VAL A 7 14.08 2.46 8.02
CA VAL A 7 14.48 2.00 6.68
C VAL A 7 15.66 2.81 6.12
N PRO A 8 16.56 2.19 5.32
CA PRO A 8 17.63 2.90 4.63
C PRO A 8 17.20 3.49 3.28
N LYS A 9 16.17 2.93 2.64
CA LYS A 9 15.72 3.29 1.29
C LYS A 9 14.20 3.19 1.17
N VAL A 10 13.60 4.14 0.45
CA VAL A 10 12.15 4.23 0.18
C VAL A 10 11.92 4.41 -1.31
N LEU A 11 10.95 3.70 -1.86
CA LEU A 11 10.47 3.85 -3.24
C LEU A 11 9.02 4.34 -3.20
N LEU A 12 8.77 5.57 -3.63
CA LEU A 12 7.46 6.21 -3.64
C LEU A 12 6.88 6.25 -5.06
N PRO A 13 5.57 5.98 -5.22
CA PRO A 13 4.92 6.07 -6.52
C PRO A 13 4.72 7.54 -6.92
N VAL A 14 4.94 7.83 -8.20
CA VAL A 14 4.46 9.07 -8.82
C VAL A 14 2.94 9.09 -8.76
N SER A 15 2.35 10.23 -8.46
CA SER A 15 0.90 10.38 -8.48
C SER A 15 0.54 11.83 -8.77
N ARG A 16 -0.50 12.05 -9.57
CA ARG A 16 -0.91 13.39 -9.99
C ARG A 16 -1.92 14.00 -9.03
N GLU A 17 -2.81 13.17 -8.51
CA GLU A 17 -3.94 13.62 -7.69
C GLU A 17 -3.73 13.30 -6.21
N LEU A 18 -3.05 12.19 -5.92
CA LEU A 18 -2.87 11.68 -4.56
C LEU A 18 -1.44 11.88 -4.08
N ARG A 19 -1.27 12.33 -2.82
CA ARG A 19 0.02 12.32 -2.14
C ARG A 19 0.12 11.05 -1.31
N VAL A 20 0.75 10.01 -1.84
CA VAL A 20 0.90 8.71 -1.15
C VAL A 20 1.93 8.85 -0.02
N PRO A 21 1.53 8.77 1.26
CA PRO A 21 2.44 8.96 2.38
C PRO A 21 3.30 7.72 2.63
N PHE A 22 4.53 7.95 3.09
CA PHE A 22 5.35 6.97 3.80
C PHE A 22 5.85 7.56 5.12
N VAL A 23 5.76 6.80 6.22
CA VAL A 23 6.25 7.24 7.53
C VAL A 23 7.72 6.83 7.68
N LEU A 24 8.60 7.81 7.66
CA LEU A 24 10.00 7.65 8.06
C LEU A 24 10.12 7.90 9.57
N GLU A 25 10.72 6.96 10.30
CA GLU A 25 10.81 7.01 11.75
C GLU A 25 12.26 6.81 12.20
N ALA A 26 12.68 7.63 13.17
CA ALA A 26 13.99 7.57 13.81
C ALA A 26 13.85 7.18 15.28
N GLU A 27 14.69 6.24 15.71
CA GLU A 27 14.77 5.82 17.12
C GLU A 27 15.55 6.84 17.96
N GLY A 28 15.04 7.09 19.18
CA GLY A 28 15.63 8.04 20.12
C GLY A 28 15.68 9.46 19.56
N GLY A 29 16.41 10.37 20.21
CA GLY A 29 16.74 11.69 19.66
C GLY A 29 15.55 12.62 19.37
N CYS A 30 15.89 13.76 18.75
CA CYS A 30 15.01 14.87 18.45
C CYS A 30 15.47 15.48 17.13
N TYR A 31 14.79 15.15 16.02
CA TYR A 31 15.31 15.41 14.69
C TYR A 31 14.61 16.58 13.98
N SER A 32 15.39 17.35 13.23
CA SER A 32 14.91 18.15 12.11
C SER A 32 15.07 17.38 10.81
N TRP A 33 14.06 17.49 9.94
CA TRP A 33 14.00 16.73 8.69
C TRP A 33 14.08 17.66 7.49
N TYR A 34 14.84 17.26 6.48
CA TYR A 34 14.91 17.97 5.20
C TYR A 34 15.32 17.04 4.07
N ALA A 35 14.90 17.36 2.85
CA ALA A 35 15.30 16.66 1.63
C ALA A 35 16.40 17.44 0.89
N THR A 36 17.34 16.74 0.28
CA THR A 36 18.34 17.36 -0.60
C THR A 36 17.72 17.93 -1.88
N ARG A 37 16.60 17.36 -2.31
CA ARG A 37 15.82 17.77 -3.49
C ARG A 37 14.34 17.88 -3.18
N GLN A 38 13.89 19.11 -2.88
CA GLN A 38 12.50 19.43 -2.55
C GLN A 38 11.55 19.38 -3.76
N ASP A 39 12.10 19.49 -4.98
CA ASP A 39 11.37 19.26 -6.23
C ASP A 39 10.97 17.79 -6.42
N THR A 40 11.66 16.87 -5.74
CA THR A 40 11.45 15.42 -5.87
C THR A 40 10.62 14.86 -4.72
N VAL A 41 10.96 15.22 -3.48
CA VAL A 41 10.33 14.68 -2.26
C VAL A 41 10.02 15.81 -1.29
N THR A 42 8.78 15.79 -0.78
CA THR A 42 8.35 16.65 0.32
C THR A 42 8.40 15.88 1.63
N VAL A 43 8.88 16.54 2.69
CA VAL A 43 9.04 15.96 4.02
C VAL A 43 8.23 16.79 5.02
N GLU A 44 7.26 16.17 5.67
CA GLU A 44 6.38 16.81 6.65
C GLU A 44 6.61 16.19 8.04
N PRO A 45 7.32 16.85 8.97
CA PRO A 45 7.58 16.34 10.31
C PRO A 45 6.29 16.15 11.13
N ILE A 46 6.18 15.02 11.85
CA ILE A 46 5.07 14.76 12.78
C ILE A 46 5.50 15.18 14.20
N TYR A 47 5.20 16.42 14.56
CA TYR A 47 5.53 16.95 15.88
C TYR A 47 4.62 16.36 16.97
N LYS A 48 5.21 16.04 18.12
CA LYS A 48 4.44 15.81 19.35
C LYS A 48 4.14 17.17 20.01
N ASN A 49 2.96 17.34 20.60
CA ASN A 49 2.43 18.59 21.15
C ASN A 49 3.49 19.60 21.64
N GLY A 50 3.69 20.68 20.89
CA GLY A 50 4.56 21.81 21.27
C GLY A 50 6.07 21.62 21.06
N THR A 51 6.51 20.50 20.48
CA THR A 51 7.94 20.26 20.19
C THR A 51 8.39 20.92 18.89
N THR A 52 9.67 21.32 18.82
CA THR A 52 10.28 21.93 17.61
C THR A 52 11.05 20.92 16.76
N CYS A 53 10.99 19.63 17.11
CA CYS A 53 11.62 18.52 16.43
C CYS A 53 10.69 17.31 16.44
N SER A 54 10.96 16.31 15.61
CA SER A 54 10.15 15.09 15.59
C SER A 54 11.01 13.84 15.44
N GLN A 55 10.46 12.71 15.87
CA GLN A 55 11.02 11.38 15.63
C GLN A 55 10.44 10.74 14.35
N ARG A 56 9.35 11.30 13.83
CA ARG A 56 8.64 10.79 12.65
C ARG A 56 8.43 11.92 11.65
N ALA A 57 8.47 11.58 10.37
CA ALA A 57 8.12 12.47 9.28
C ALA A 57 7.38 11.70 8.20
N LEU A 58 6.42 12.37 7.55
CA LEU A 58 5.76 11.86 6.35
C LEU A 58 6.56 12.26 5.12
N LEU A 59 6.82 11.30 4.25
CA LEU A 59 7.42 11.50 2.95
C LEU A 59 6.35 11.42 1.88
N PHE A 60 6.41 12.34 0.92
CA PHE A 60 5.53 12.37 -0.24
C PHE A 60 6.35 12.58 -1.51
N ALA A 61 5.96 11.91 -2.59
CA ALA A 61 6.46 12.26 -3.92
C ALA A 61 5.93 13.66 -4.30
N GLN A 62 6.83 14.56 -4.65
CA GLN A 62 6.50 15.92 -5.10
C GLN A 62 6.48 16.01 -6.64
N SER A 63 7.32 15.22 -7.30
CA SER A 63 7.38 15.19 -8.76
C SER A 63 6.20 14.42 -9.36
N THR A 64 5.61 14.99 -10.40
CA THR A 64 4.59 14.34 -11.25
C THR A 64 5.17 13.80 -12.56
N GLN A 65 6.49 13.93 -12.74
CA GLN A 65 7.18 13.44 -13.93
C GLN A 65 7.21 11.91 -13.89
N ALA A 66 6.88 11.27 -15.02
CA ALA A 66 6.96 9.83 -15.20
C ALA A 66 8.40 9.37 -15.47
N THR A 67 9.34 9.86 -14.66
CA THR A 67 10.77 9.57 -14.76
C THR A 67 11.29 9.23 -13.37
N LYS A 68 12.22 8.28 -13.32
CA LYS A 68 12.89 7.89 -12.08
C LYS A 68 13.71 9.07 -11.55
N LEU A 69 13.38 9.51 -10.34
CA LEU A 69 14.07 10.58 -9.64
C LEU A 69 14.56 10.08 -8.27
N SER A 70 15.56 10.75 -7.73
CA SER A 70 16.12 10.39 -6.42
C SER A 70 16.48 11.62 -5.61
N SER A 71 16.26 11.51 -4.31
CA SER A 71 16.55 12.51 -3.28
C SER A 71 17.06 11.80 -2.03
N VAL A 72 17.73 12.52 -1.14
CA VAL A 72 18.12 11.98 0.17
C VAL A 72 17.39 12.78 1.22
N VAL A 73 16.68 12.08 2.11
CA VAL A 73 16.07 12.67 3.29
C VAL A 73 17.04 12.54 4.44
N ILE A 74 17.31 13.65 5.12
CA ILE A 74 18.24 13.75 6.23
C ILE A 74 17.46 14.05 7.51
N ALA A 75 17.74 13.29 8.56
CA ALA A 75 17.28 13.54 9.92
C ALA A 75 18.49 14.00 10.76
N GLU A 76 18.49 15.26 11.16
CA GLU A 76 19.55 15.86 11.98
C GLU A 76 19.13 15.90 13.44
N ASP A 77 19.82 15.17 14.31
CA ASP A 77 19.60 15.24 15.76
C ASP A 77 20.05 16.61 16.26
N ARG A 78 19.08 17.44 16.69
CA ARG A 78 19.36 18.82 17.13
C ARG A 78 20.29 18.91 18.33
N VAL A 79 20.38 17.86 19.15
CA VAL A 79 21.21 17.86 20.36
C VAL A 79 22.67 17.52 20.02
N THR A 80 22.89 16.63 19.08
CA THR A 80 24.24 16.10 18.79
C THR A 80 24.79 16.44 17.42
N GLY A 81 23.98 17.01 16.53
CA GLY A 81 24.31 17.23 15.12
C GLY A 81 24.46 15.93 14.33
N HIS A 82 24.07 14.78 14.88
CA HIS A 82 24.21 13.51 14.19
C HIS A 82 23.21 13.41 13.04
N LEU A 83 23.70 13.01 11.86
CA LEU A 83 22.90 12.92 10.64
C LEU A 83 22.57 11.47 10.32
N LEU A 84 21.28 11.18 10.23
CA LEU A 84 20.75 9.95 9.65
C LEU A 84 20.28 10.22 8.22
N ARG A 85 20.43 9.24 7.33
CA ARG A 85 20.12 9.39 5.89
C ARG A 85 19.23 8.26 5.41
N CYS A 86 18.22 8.62 4.61
CA CYS A 86 17.38 7.69 3.87
C CYS A 86 17.38 8.08 2.39
N ASP A 87 17.71 7.14 1.51
CA ASP A 87 17.58 7.33 0.08
C ASP A 87 16.11 7.22 -0.32
N VAL A 88 15.59 8.21 -1.04
CA VAL A 88 14.21 8.20 -1.51
C VAL A 88 14.19 8.26 -3.03
N ILE A 89 13.58 7.27 -3.64
CA ILE A 89 13.41 7.14 -5.07
C ILE A 89 11.93 7.39 -5.37
N VAL A 90 11.66 8.19 -6.39
CA VAL A 90 10.31 8.42 -6.90
C VAL A 90 10.26 7.84 -8.31
N ASP A 91 9.33 6.92 -8.56
CA ASP A 91 9.23 6.23 -9.84
C ASP A 91 7.78 5.84 -10.17
N VAL A 92 7.58 5.32 -11.38
CA VAL A 92 6.28 4.86 -11.88
C VAL A 92 6.07 3.38 -11.58
N ILE A 93 4.85 3.04 -11.16
CA ILE A 93 4.39 1.65 -11.07
C ILE A 93 4.29 1.07 -12.49
N ASP A 94 5.04 0.00 -12.72
CA ASP A 94 5.04 -0.77 -13.97
C ASP A 94 4.04 -1.94 -13.90
N SER A 95 4.03 -2.65 -12.77
CA SER A 95 3.16 -3.80 -12.55
C SER A 95 2.62 -3.88 -11.12
N ILE A 96 1.51 -4.61 -10.95
CA ILE A 96 0.92 -4.89 -9.63
C ILE A 96 0.67 -6.39 -9.51
N GLU A 97 0.65 -6.88 -8.27
CA GLU A 97 0.44 -8.29 -7.93
C GLU A 97 -0.44 -8.40 -6.69
N ILE A 98 -1.18 -9.51 -6.57
CA ILE A 98 -1.91 -9.84 -5.35
C ILE A 98 -1.02 -10.72 -4.46
N ILE A 99 -0.83 -10.30 -3.22
CA ILE A 99 -0.12 -11.02 -2.17
C ILE A 99 -1.12 -11.48 -1.11
N SER A 100 -0.90 -12.69 -0.59
CA SER A 100 -1.68 -13.27 0.50
C SER A 100 -0.77 -14.10 1.40
N ARG A 101 -1.20 -14.34 2.64
CA ARG A 101 -0.46 -15.19 3.61
C ARG A 101 -0.67 -16.68 3.36
N THR A 102 -1.84 -17.02 2.85
CA THR A 102 -2.20 -18.38 2.44
C THR A 102 -2.86 -18.30 1.07
N ARG A 103 -2.77 -19.40 0.34
CA ARG A 103 -3.51 -19.60 -0.89
C ARG A 103 -4.88 -20.22 -0.63
N GLU A 104 -5.12 -20.70 0.58
CA GLU A 104 -6.30 -21.49 0.93
C GLU A 104 -7.32 -20.65 1.70
N ILE A 105 -8.59 -20.68 1.28
CA ILE A 105 -9.72 -20.12 2.03
C ILE A 105 -10.68 -21.26 2.36
N TYR A 106 -11.10 -21.32 3.62
CA TYR A 106 -12.09 -22.27 4.10
C TYR A 106 -13.49 -21.64 4.08
N VAL A 107 -14.49 -22.44 3.73
CA VAL A 107 -15.89 -22.00 3.69
C VAL A 107 -16.37 -21.74 5.13
N GLU A 108 -17.05 -20.61 5.36
CA GLU A 108 -17.55 -20.19 6.68
C GLU A 108 -16.47 -19.99 7.76
N ASP A 109 -15.20 -19.86 7.36
CA ASP A 109 -14.08 -19.54 8.26
C ASP A 109 -13.72 -18.05 8.18
N ALA A 110 -12.72 -17.65 8.98
CA ALA A 110 -12.12 -16.33 8.95
C ALA A 110 -11.73 -15.90 7.53
N PRO A 111 -12.03 -14.65 7.12
CA PRO A 111 -11.70 -14.16 5.79
C PRO A 111 -10.18 -14.06 5.59
N LEU A 112 -9.76 -14.23 4.33
CA LEU A 112 -8.39 -14.03 3.90
C LEU A 112 -8.16 -12.57 3.51
N GLU A 113 -7.12 -11.95 4.08
CA GLU A 113 -6.61 -10.66 3.61
C GLU A 113 -5.81 -10.85 2.30
N LEU A 114 -6.22 -10.11 1.27
CA LEU A 114 -5.46 -9.95 0.04
C LEU A 114 -4.93 -8.52 -0.02
N THR A 115 -3.65 -8.36 -0.39
CA THR A 115 -3.00 -7.05 -0.53
C THR A 115 -2.39 -6.88 -1.91
N VAL A 116 -2.25 -5.65 -2.37
CA VAL A 116 -1.54 -5.30 -3.60
C VAL A 116 -0.08 -5.07 -3.29
N ARG A 117 0.80 -5.68 -4.08
CA ARG A 117 2.21 -5.30 -4.22
C ARG A 117 2.39 -4.62 -5.57
N ALA A 118 2.91 -3.39 -5.57
CA ALA A 118 3.28 -2.69 -6.80
C ALA A 118 4.78 -2.78 -7.03
N LEU A 119 5.19 -2.90 -8.29
CA LEU A 119 6.57 -3.05 -8.72
C LEU A 119 6.94 -2.00 -9.78
N ASP A 120 8.19 -1.53 -9.74
CA ASP A 120 8.78 -0.78 -10.85
C ASP A 120 9.24 -1.72 -11.97
N ILE A 121 9.77 -1.16 -13.06
CA ILE A 121 10.26 -1.94 -14.23
C ILE A 121 11.45 -2.86 -13.90
N GLU A 122 12.16 -2.61 -12.80
CA GLU A 122 13.26 -3.44 -12.33
C GLU A 122 12.79 -4.53 -11.34
N GLY A 123 11.49 -4.56 -11.00
CA GLY A 123 10.91 -5.49 -10.04
C GLY A 123 11.07 -5.07 -8.58
N ASN A 124 11.44 -3.82 -8.29
CA ASN A 124 11.52 -3.31 -6.92
C ASN A 124 10.12 -3.00 -6.39
N THR A 125 9.87 -3.30 -5.11
CA THR A 125 8.57 -3.05 -4.48
C THR A 125 8.43 -1.62 -3.97
N PHE A 126 7.32 -0.97 -4.34
CA PHE A 126 6.95 0.34 -3.79
C PHE A 126 6.69 0.25 -2.29
N SER A 127 7.21 1.23 -1.55
CA SER A 127 7.19 1.22 -0.09
C SER A 127 5.83 1.58 0.52
N SER A 128 4.93 2.20 -0.26
CA SER A 128 3.58 2.54 0.17
C SER A 128 2.64 2.66 -1.03
N LEU A 129 1.42 2.19 -0.85
CA LEU A 129 0.26 2.41 -1.75
C LEU A 129 -0.90 3.08 -0.99
N SER A 130 -0.60 3.65 0.18
CA SER A 130 -1.60 4.18 1.10
C SER A 130 -2.43 5.29 0.45
N GLY A 131 -3.74 5.16 0.52
CA GLY A 131 -4.70 6.10 -0.08
C GLY A 131 -4.91 5.95 -1.59
N MET A 132 -4.12 5.09 -2.28
CA MET A 132 -4.39 4.78 -3.68
C MET A 132 -5.66 3.94 -3.81
N THR A 133 -6.36 4.13 -4.92
CA THR A 133 -7.64 3.48 -5.18
C THR A 133 -7.45 2.32 -6.15
N PHE A 134 -8.08 1.21 -5.80
CA PHE A 134 -8.05 -0.02 -6.58
C PHE A 134 -9.48 -0.49 -6.82
N GLU A 135 -9.65 -1.24 -7.90
CA GLU A 135 -10.88 -1.96 -8.21
C GLU A 135 -10.60 -3.44 -8.06
N TRP A 136 -11.33 -4.08 -7.14
CA TRP A 136 -11.24 -5.50 -6.90
C TRP A 136 -12.49 -6.21 -7.40
N ASN A 137 -12.29 -7.22 -8.24
CA ASN A 137 -13.38 -7.99 -8.85
C ASN A 137 -13.10 -9.48 -8.74
N ILE A 138 -14.15 -10.28 -8.59
CA ILE A 138 -14.08 -11.74 -8.74
C ILE A 138 -14.32 -12.04 -10.22
N ALA A 139 -13.41 -12.80 -10.85
CA ALA A 139 -13.61 -13.25 -12.22
C ALA A 139 -14.87 -14.12 -12.31
N LYS A 140 -15.71 -13.86 -13.31
CA LYS A 140 -16.77 -14.80 -13.71
C LYS A 140 -16.11 -16.00 -14.38
N ASP A 141 -16.62 -17.19 -14.11
CA ASP A 141 -16.28 -18.39 -14.88
C ASP A 141 -16.82 -18.16 -16.31
N ASP A 142 -15.95 -18.25 -17.32
CA ASP A 142 -16.35 -18.06 -18.74
C ASP A 142 -17.27 -19.20 -19.24
N ASP A 143 -17.45 -20.27 -18.46
CA ASP A 143 -18.15 -21.50 -18.85
C ASP A 143 -19.61 -21.64 -18.33
N MET A 144 -20.25 -20.60 -17.75
CA MET A 144 -21.59 -20.78 -17.17
C MET A 144 -22.60 -19.66 -17.49
N ASP A 145 -23.38 -19.92 -18.53
CA ASP A 145 -24.49 -19.10 -19.06
C ASP A 145 -25.81 -19.30 -18.30
N SER A 146 -25.77 -19.48 -16.97
CA SER A 146 -26.97 -19.75 -16.17
C SER A 146 -27.11 -18.85 -14.94
N LEU A 147 -28.31 -18.29 -14.84
CA LEU A 147 -28.92 -17.35 -13.88
C LEU A 147 -28.70 -17.52 -12.35
N GLU A 148 -27.76 -18.33 -11.87
CA GLU A 148 -27.35 -18.33 -10.45
C GLU A 148 -25.83 -18.44 -10.30
N LEU A 149 -25.13 -17.32 -10.56
CA LEU A 149 -23.71 -17.18 -10.24
C LEU A 149 -23.53 -16.98 -8.73
N SER A 150 -23.71 -18.04 -7.94
CA SER A 150 -23.23 -18.01 -6.55
C SER A 150 -21.71 -17.95 -6.59
N SER A 151 -21.14 -16.75 -6.44
CA SER A 151 -19.69 -16.58 -6.38
C SER A 151 -19.12 -17.50 -5.27
N LYS A 152 -18.10 -18.30 -5.61
CA LYS A 152 -17.48 -19.25 -4.66
C LYS A 152 -16.83 -18.52 -3.47
N ILE A 153 -16.50 -17.25 -3.67
CA ILE A 153 -15.98 -16.32 -2.66
C ILE A 153 -16.78 -15.02 -2.68
N ARG A 154 -16.67 -14.23 -1.61
CA ARG A 154 -17.20 -12.87 -1.53
C ARG A 154 -16.12 -11.92 -1.00
N ILE A 155 -16.04 -10.74 -1.62
CA ILE A 155 -15.24 -9.63 -1.10
C ILE A 155 -16.04 -8.96 0.02
N LEU A 156 -15.40 -8.75 1.16
CA LEU A 156 -15.97 -8.10 2.34
C LEU A 156 -15.32 -6.73 2.54
N LYS A 157 -16.11 -5.79 3.05
CA LYS A 157 -15.56 -4.57 3.65
C LYS A 157 -15.02 -4.89 5.04
N TYR A 158 -13.99 -4.19 5.49
CA TYR A 158 -13.49 -4.28 6.85
C TYR A 158 -14.56 -3.87 7.88
N SER A 159 -15.39 -2.88 7.53
CA SER A 159 -16.57 -2.50 8.33
C SER A 159 -17.62 -3.61 8.51
N GLU A 160 -17.59 -4.66 7.69
CA GLU A 160 -18.47 -5.84 7.79
C GLU A 160 -17.81 -7.00 8.56
N ALA A 161 -16.56 -6.84 9.01
CA ALA A 161 -15.77 -7.90 9.62
C ALA A 161 -15.15 -7.47 10.95
N GLU A 162 -14.72 -8.44 11.75
CA GLU A 162 -14.13 -8.20 13.08
C GLU A 162 -12.61 -7.90 13.01
N TYR A 163 -12.17 -7.16 11.98
CA TYR A 163 -10.76 -6.81 11.76
C TYR A 163 -10.58 -5.31 11.60
N SER A 164 -9.54 -4.76 12.21
CA SER A 164 -9.19 -3.34 12.10
C SER A 164 -8.24 -3.11 10.93
N PRO A 165 -8.63 -2.35 9.89
CA PRO A 165 -7.73 -1.96 8.82
C PRO A 165 -6.93 -0.70 9.20
N PRO A 166 -5.90 -0.35 8.41
CA PRO A 166 -5.27 0.97 8.51
C PRO A 166 -6.27 2.11 8.30
N ASP A 167 -6.03 3.27 8.92
CA ASP A 167 -6.94 4.42 8.86
C ASP A 167 -7.29 4.85 7.43
N TYR A 168 -6.32 4.84 6.51
CA TYR A 168 -6.54 5.21 5.11
C TYR A 168 -7.52 4.26 4.38
N ILE A 169 -7.64 3.00 4.81
CA ILE A 169 -8.63 2.07 4.26
C ILE A 169 -10.02 2.40 4.81
N VAL A 170 -10.13 2.78 6.09
CA VAL A 170 -11.40 3.23 6.68
C VAL A 170 -11.93 4.45 5.93
N GLU A 171 -11.05 5.40 5.60
CA GLU A 171 -11.40 6.59 4.83
C GLU A 171 -11.85 6.25 3.40
N LEU A 172 -11.17 5.31 2.74
CA LEU A 172 -11.55 4.84 1.41
C LEU A 172 -12.90 4.12 1.42
N GLU A 173 -13.18 3.23 2.38
CA GLU A 173 -14.47 2.55 2.50
C GLU A 173 -15.61 3.53 2.75
N ARG A 174 -15.39 4.57 3.57
CA ARG A 174 -16.36 5.64 3.80
C ARG A 174 -16.68 6.42 2.52
N ALA A 175 -15.72 6.53 1.61
CA ALA A 175 -15.89 7.14 0.30
C ALA A 175 -16.37 6.15 -0.78
N GLU A 176 -16.80 4.94 -0.40
CA GLU A 176 -17.21 3.86 -1.31
C GLU A 176 -16.13 3.42 -2.30
N LYS A 177 -14.86 3.57 -1.92
CA LYS A 177 -13.69 3.15 -2.70
C LYS A 177 -12.99 1.97 -2.02
N GLN A 178 -12.24 1.20 -2.81
CA GLN A 178 -11.40 0.12 -2.28
C GLN A 178 -9.93 0.54 -2.36
N GLY A 179 -9.16 0.14 -1.34
CA GLY A 179 -7.73 0.43 -1.25
C GLY A 179 -6.86 -0.73 -1.74
N ASP A 180 -5.59 -0.70 -1.34
CA ASP A 180 -4.58 -1.71 -1.67
C ASP A 180 -4.80 -3.05 -0.95
N ARG A 181 -5.85 -3.19 -0.14
CA ARG A 181 -6.18 -4.44 0.57
C ARG A 181 -7.67 -4.66 0.69
N ILE A 182 -8.07 -5.92 0.71
CA ILE A 182 -9.45 -6.37 0.92
C ILE A 182 -9.49 -7.65 1.75
N LEU A 183 -10.67 -7.97 2.27
CA LEU A 183 -10.98 -9.27 2.87
C LEU A 183 -11.81 -10.12 1.91
N VAL A 184 -11.56 -11.42 1.86
CA VAL A 184 -12.29 -12.38 1.03
C VAL A 184 -12.72 -13.58 1.87
N SER A 185 -14.01 -13.91 1.87
CA SER A 185 -14.55 -15.10 2.55
C SER A 185 -14.98 -16.19 1.56
N GLY A 186 -14.90 -17.44 1.99
CA GLY A 186 -15.37 -18.61 1.22
C GLY A 186 -16.87 -18.83 1.40
N ILE A 187 -17.60 -18.97 0.29
CA ILE A 187 -19.02 -19.33 0.26
C ILE A 187 -19.21 -20.78 -0.17
N LYS A 188 -18.48 -21.22 -1.21
CA LYS A 188 -18.55 -22.58 -1.76
C LYS A 188 -17.16 -23.08 -2.11
N THR A 189 -16.98 -24.40 -2.08
CA THR A 189 -15.74 -25.05 -2.51
C THR A 189 -15.49 -24.87 -4.01
N GLY A 190 -14.22 -24.84 -4.43
CA GLY A 190 -13.80 -24.77 -5.83
C GLY A 190 -12.62 -23.85 -6.07
N ALA A 191 -12.36 -23.49 -7.33
CA ALA A 191 -11.39 -22.46 -7.67
C ALA A 191 -12.10 -21.13 -7.96
N ALA A 192 -11.51 -20.04 -7.46
CA ALA A 192 -11.93 -18.68 -7.77
C ALA A 192 -10.71 -17.84 -8.20
N VAL A 193 -10.95 -16.82 -9.00
CA VAL A 193 -9.91 -15.89 -9.46
C VAL A 193 -10.29 -14.49 -9.03
N VAL A 194 -9.36 -13.79 -8.38
CA VAL A 194 -9.52 -12.39 -8.00
C VAL A 194 -8.72 -11.53 -8.97
N LYS A 195 -9.34 -10.47 -9.47
CA LYS A 195 -8.75 -9.47 -10.35
C LYS A 195 -8.59 -8.16 -9.59
N VAL A 196 -7.45 -7.51 -9.75
CA VAL A 196 -7.21 -6.18 -9.20
C VAL A 196 -6.70 -5.23 -10.28
N ARG A 197 -7.18 -3.99 -10.25
CA ARG A 197 -6.77 -2.91 -11.15
C ARG A 197 -6.56 -1.62 -10.37
N ILE A 198 -5.49 -0.89 -10.68
CA ILE A 198 -5.25 0.46 -10.16
C ILE A 198 -6.16 1.48 -10.87
N GLN A 199 -6.79 2.37 -10.11
CA GLN A 199 -7.73 3.38 -10.64
C GLN A 199 -7.10 4.75 -10.89
N GLU A 200 -5.81 4.92 -10.57
CA GLU A 200 -5.08 6.18 -10.80
C GLU A 200 -4.80 6.39 -12.31
N PRO A 201 -5.24 7.52 -12.91
CA PRO A 201 -5.17 7.73 -14.36
C PRO A 201 -3.76 7.71 -14.96
N VAL A 202 -2.75 8.04 -14.16
CA VAL A 202 -1.35 8.05 -14.62
C VAL A 202 -0.84 6.64 -14.93
N TYR A 203 -1.49 5.62 -14.37
CA TYR A 203 -1.07 4.22 -14.49
C TYR A 203 -1.95 3.45 -15.48
N LYS A 204 -1.34 2.98 -16.57
CA LYS A 204 -1.96 2.04 -17.53
C LYS A 204 -1.53 0.60 -17.28
N VAL A 205 -1.50 0.21 -16.01
CA VAL A 205 -1.05 -1.12 -15.58
C VAL A 205 -2.13 -2.14 -15.94
N LYS A 206 -1.71 -3.28 -16.51
CA LYS A 206 -2.64 -4.38 -16.81
C LYS A 206 -3.21 -4.94 -15.50
N PRO A 207 -4.51 -5.31 -15.45
CA PRO A 207 -5.07 -5.98 -14.28
C PRO A 207 -4.29 -7.26 -13.95
N TYR A 208 -4.07 -7.50 -12.66
CA TYR A 208 -3.45 -8.73 -12.18
C TYR A 208 -4.50 -9.76 -11.76
N TYR A 209 -4.17 -11.04 -11.94
CA TYR A 209 -5.04 -12.18 -11.65
C TYR A 209 -4.41 -13.07 -10.58
N GLY A 210 -5.05 -13.21 -9.42
CA GLY A 210 -4.60 -14.06 -8.32
C GLY A 210 -5.51 -15.27 -8.11
N PHE A 211 -4.92 -16.42 -7.76
CA PHE A 211 -5.62 -17.69 -7.50
C PHE A 211 -5.51 -18.11 -6.03
N PRO A 212 -6.56 -17.92 -5.22
CA PRO A 212 -6.71 -18.66 -3.97
C PRO A 212 -7.43 -20.01 -4.21
N PRO A 213 -6.77 -21.19 -4.09
CA PRO A 213 -7.45 -22.46 -3.88
C PRO A 213 -8.44 -22.40 -2.70
N LEU A 214 -9.62 -23.02 -2.81
CA LEU A 214 -10.59 -23.12 -1.71
C LEU A 214 -10.65 -24.57 -1.21
N LYS A 215 -10.72 -24.74 0.12
CA LYS A 215 -10.83 -26.06 0.76
C LYS A 215 -12.08 -26.16 1.63
N GLN A 216 -12.52 -27.40 1.86
CA GLN A 216 -13.64 -27.72 2.74
C GLN A 216 -13.13 -27.93 4.17
N ASN A 217 -13.91 -27.49 5.17
CA ASN A 217 -13.67 -27.86 6.56
C ASN A 217 -13.96 -29.37 6.72
N LEU A 218 -13.00 -30.11 7.29
CA LEU A 218 -13.12 -31.54 7.63
C LEU A 218 -13.87 -31.73 8.94
#